data_AF-A0A2P8CJW0-F1
#
_entry.id   AF-A0A2P8CJW0-F1
#
_cell.length_a   1.000
_cell.length_b   1.000
_cell.length_c   1.000
_cell.angle_alpha   90.00
_cell.angle_beta   90.00
_cell.angle_gamma   90.00
#
_symmetry.space_group_name_H-M   'P 1'
#
loop_
_entity.id
_entity.type
_entity.pdbx_description
1 polymer ?
#
loop_
_entity_poly.entity_id
_entity_poly.type
_entity_poly.pdbx_seq_one_letter_code
_entity_poly.pdbx_strand_id
1 'polypeptide(L)'
;MDSKQIIETDEKSINFVLTSIQSDINSLNKGIIGLLVEDGITPTAELVSRIINEGVEVIRNVLLERCDKDIKRLKIRSKTIEESMRNDARQLADRYQTAVYSINNAFARTSGSINQMTGQTYSTQQAFAVENGKAVILEDFRQQVEQDFTYEVKSKNQADLWEMLGRFAESYNQVNKAAERAGIMPVMVDDFGSGFRLKNDSDEIEPDPRVLNLV
;
A
#
# COMPACT_ATOMS: atom_id res chain seq x y z
N MET A 1 7.09 39.03 16.77
CA MET A 1 7.14 37.76 17.52
C MET A 1 6.08 36.90 16.90
N ASP A 2 6.48 36.00 16.00
CA ASP A 2 5.55 35.13 15.29
C ASP A 2 4.91 34.17 16.28
N SER A 3 3.58 34.27 16.36
CA SER A 3 2.72 33.33 17.06
C SER A 3 2.91 31.95 16.44
N LYS A 4 3.68 31.08 17.09
CA LYS A 4 3.64 29.64 16.82
C LYS A 4 2.17 29.22 16.93
N GLN A 5 1.58 28.76 15.84
CA GLN A 5 0.28 28.08 15.87
C GLN A 5 0.43 26.91 16.86
N ILE A 6 -0.30 27.00 17.97
CA ILE A 6 -0.45 25.89 18.89
C ILE A 6 -1.44 24.95 18.22
N ILE A 7 -0.94 23.80 17.75
CA ILE A 7 -1.79 22.72 17.28
C ILE A 7 -2.07 21.89 18.52
N GLU A 8 -3.15 22.25 19.21
CA GLU A 8 -3.68 21.42 20.28
C GLU A 8 -4.24 20.14 19.64
N THR A 9 -3.46 19.05 19.64
CA THR A 9 -4.01 17.76 19.22
C THR A 9 -4.90 17.21 20.33
N ASP A 10 -6.21 17.24 20.11
CA ASP A 10 -7.17 16.68 21.04
C ASP A 10 -7.30 15.15 20.91
N GLU A 11 -7.88 14.52 21.94
CA GLU A 11 -8.04 13.07 22.04
C GLU A 11 -8.77 12.44 20.83
N LYS A 12 -9.74 13.16 20.24
CA LYS A 12 -10.50 12.66 19.08
C LYS A 12 -9.63 12.61 17.83
N SER A 13 -8.72 13.57 17.68
CA SER A 13 -7.78 13.63 16.56
C SER A 13 -6.81 12.44 16.58
N ILE A 14 -6.28 12.07 17.76
CA ILE A 14 -5.45 10.87 17.90
C ILE A 14 -6.26 9.60 17.60
N ASN A 15 -7.47 9.49 18.16
CA ASN A 15 -8.35 8.33 17.92
C ASN A 15 -8.75 8.16 16.44
N PHE A 16 -8.91 9.26 15.71
CA PHE A 16 -9.14 9.23 14.27
C PHE A 16 -7.93 8.63 13.54
N VAL A 17 -6.71 9.07 13.87
CA VAL A 17 -5.47 8.51 13.28
C VAL A 17 -5.32 7.02 13.62
N LEU A 18 -5.56 6.62 14.87
CA LEU A 18 -5.54 5.21 15.27
C LEU A 18 -6.51 4.37 14.41
N THR A 19 -7.73 4.88 14.19
CA THR A 19 -8.73 4.18 13.36
C THR A 19 -8.26 4.06 11.90
N SER A 20 -7.65 5.11 11.36
CA SER A 20 -7.08 5.12 10.01
C SER A 20 -5.95 4.08 9.86
N ILE A 21 -4.97 4.08 10.77
CA ILE A 21 -3.86 3.11 10.78
C ILE A 21 -4.39 1.69 10.93
N GLN A 22 -5.38 1.46 11.80
CA GLN A 22 -5.98 0.14 11.99
C GLN A 22 -6.68 -0.37 10.72
N SER A 23 -7.34 0.51 9.97
CA SER A 23 -7.92 0.17 8.67
C SER A 23 -6.84 -0.21 7.65
N ASP A 24 -5.73 0.52 7.63
CA ASP A 24 -4.58 0.25 6.76
C ASP A 24 -3.92 -1.10 7.11
N ILE A 25 -3.69 -1.38 8.41
CA ILE A 25 -3.22 -2.68 8.91
C ILE A 25 -4.12 -3.82 8.42
N ASN A 26 -5.44 -3.67 8.57
CA ASN A 26 -6.39 -4.69 8.14
C ASN A 26 -6.33 -4.93 6.62
N SER A 27 -6.12 -3.87 5.84
CA SER A 27 -6.00 -3.94 4.39
C SER A 27 -4.70 -4.60 3.95
N LEU A 28 -3.59 -4.34 4.66
CA LEU A 28 -2.31 -5.03 4.45
C LEU A 28 -2.42 -6.52 4.81
N ASN A 29 -3.03 -6.84 5.96
CA ASN A 29 -3.18 -8.21 6.44
C ASN A 29 -4.10 -9.06 5.54
N LYS A 30 -5.17 -8.46 5.02
CA LYS A 30 -6.05 -9.07 3.99
C LYS A 30 -5.56 -8.82 2.57
N GLY A 31 -4.30 -8.40 2.41
CA GLY A 31 -3.74 -7.98 1.13
C GLY A 31 -3.69 -9.10 0.10
N ILE A 32 -2.90 -8.88 -0.95
CA ILE A 32 -2.82 -9.77 -2.13
C ILE A 32 -2.57 -11.23 -1.72
N ILE A 33 -1.71 -11.49 -0.74
CA ILE A 33 -1.34 -12.85 -0.33
C ILE A 33 -2.51 -13.57 0.34
N GLY A 34 -3.28 -12.89 1.20
CA GLY A 34 -4.46 -13.46 1.83
C GLY A 34 -5.51 -13.85 0.79
N LEU A 35 -5.77 -12.96 -0.17
CA LEU A 35 -6.68 -13.22 -1.28
C LEU A 35 -6.22 -14.40 -2.16
N LEU A 36 -4.92 -14.48 -2.49
CA LEU A 36 -4.38 -15.60 -3.27
C LEU A 36 -4.64 -16.93 -2.57
N VAL A 37 -4.39 -17.00 -1.26
CA VAL A 37 -4.63 -18.21 -0.47
C VAL A 37 -6.11 -18.55 -0.38
N GLU A 38 -6.99 -17.57 -0.14
CA GLU A 38 -8.45 -17.76 -0.13
C GLU A 38 -8.97 -18.33 -1.45
N ASP A 39 -8.44 -17.84 -2.58
CA ASP A 39 -8.83 -18.29 -3.92
C ASP A 39 -8.08 -19.57 -4.34
N GLY A 40 -7.34 -20.20 -3.42
CA GLY A 40 -6.62 -21.45 -3.64
C GLY A 40 -5.52 -21.32 -4.70
N ILE A 41 -4.94 -20.13 -4.86
CA ILE A 41 -3.79 -19.84 -5.71
C ILE A 41 -2.55 -19.84 -4.81
N THR A 42 -1.56 -20.67 -5.15
CA THR A 42 -0.29 -20.63 -4.43
C THR A 42 0.38 -19.29 -4.70
N PRO A 43 0.61 -18.46 -3.67
CA PRO A 43 1.28 -17.19 -3.86
C PRO A 43 2.73 -17.46 -4.25
N THR A 44 3.07 -17.15 -5.51
CA THR A 44 4.45 -17.17 -5.98
C THR A 44 5.03 -15.77 -5.97
N ALA A 45 6.34 -15.74 -5.88
CA ALA A 45 7.15 -14.56 -5.93
C ALA A 45 6.80 -13.63 -7.09
N GLU A 46 6.94 -14.19 -8.29
CA GLU A 46 6.67 -13.52 -9.55
C GLU A 46 5.22 -13.02 -9.62
N LEU A 47 4.25 -13.83 -9.22
CA LEU A 47 2.84 -13.47 -9.29
C LEU A 47 2.51 -12.26 -8.41
N VAL A 48 2.98 -12.25 -7.16
CA VAL A 48 2.72 -11.13 -6.23
C VAL A 48 3.35 -9.84 -6.75
N SER A 49 4.60 -9.89 -7.23
CA SER A 49 5.28 -8.73 -7.80
C SER A 49 4.57 -8.20 -9.04
N ARG A 50 4.15 -9.08 -9.94
CA ARG A 50 3.41 -8.69 -11.15
C ARG A 50 2.05 -8.09 -10.81
N ILE A 51 1.32 -8.60 -9.82
CA ILE A 51 0.05 -8.01 -9.38
C ILE A 51 0.26 -6.59 -8.81
N ILE A 52 1.34 -6.36 -8.05
CA ILE A 52 1.66 -5.04 -7.49
C ILE A 52 2.05 -4.05 -8.59
N ASN A 53 2.87 -4.49 -9.56
CA ASN A 53 3.49 -3.60 -10.55
C ASN A 53 2.67 -3.43 -11.83
N GLU A 54 2.11 -4.51 -12.36
CA GLU A 54 1.31 -4.55 -13.60
C GLU A 54 -0.20 -4.43 -13.30
N GLY A 55 -0.60 -4.57 -12.04
CA GLY A 55 -1.98 -4.39 -11.60
C GLY A 55 -2.86 -5.64 -11.74
N VAL A 56 -4.18 -5.41 -11.69
CA VAL A 56 -5.18 -6.48 -11.57
C VAL A 56 -5.29 -7.38 -12.81
N GLU A 57 -4.82 -6.92 -13.97
CA GLU A 57 -4.89 -7.70 -15.22
C GLU A 57 -4.11 -9.01 -15.11
N VAL A 58 -3.02 -9.03 -14.34
CA VAL A 58 -2.22 -10.24 -14.09
C VAL A 58 -3.07 -11.32 -13.42
N ILE A 59 -3.73 -10.97 -12.31
CA ILE A 59 -4.55 -11.95 -11.58
C ILE A 59 -5.81 -12.31 -12.37
N ARG A 60 -6.38 -11.37 -13.14
CA ARG A 60 -7.51 -11.63 -14.04
C ARG A 60 -7.15 -12.71 -15.07
N ASN A 61 -5.98 -12.61 -15.69
CA ASN A 61 -5.52 -13.61 -16.67
C ASN A 61 -5.29 -14.98 -16.02
N VAL A 62 -4.65 -15.01 -14.84
CA VAL A 62 -4.44 -16.27 -14.09
C VAL A 62 -5.77 -16.96 -13.74
N LEU A 63 -6.75 -16.19 -13.26
CA LEU A 63 -8.08 -16.71 -12.91
C LEU A 63 -8.85 -17.19 -14.14
N LEU A 64 -8.80 -16.45 -15.26
CA LEU A 64 -9.42 -16.84 -16.52
C LEU A 64 -8.80 -18.11 -17.11
N GLU A 65 -7.47 -18.23 -17.10
CA GLU A 65 -6.79 -19.45 -17.57
C GLU A 65 -7.16 -20.68 -16.74
N ARG A 66 -7.29 -20.53 -15.42
CA ARG A 66 -7.73 -21.61 -14.54
C ARG A 66 -9.18 -21.98 -14.79
N CYS A 67 -10.06 -20.98 -14.95
CA CYS A 67 -11.46 -21.16 -15.32
C CYS A 67 -11.60 -21.93 -16.65
N ASP A 68 -10.84 -21.55 -17.68
CA ASP A 68 -10.86 -22.25 -18.97
C ASP A 68 -10.34 -23.70 -18.87
N LYS A 69 -9.34 -23.96 -18.02
CA LYS A 69 -8.89 -25.33 -17.73
C LYS A 69 -9.99 -26.14 -17.04
N ASP A 70 -10.72 -25.54 -16.11
CA ASP A 70 -11.81 -26.21 -15.39
C ASP A 70 -13.02 -26.48 -16.28
N ILE A 71 -13.43 -25.52 -17.12
CA ILE A 71 -14.47 -25.71 -18.15
C ILE A 71 -14.15 -26.93 -19.02
N LYS A 72 -12.91 -27.00 -19.53
CA LYS A 72 -12.44 -28.12 -20.36
C LYS A 72 -12.43 -29.45 -19.59
N ARG A 73 -11.90 -29.44 -18.36
CA ARG A 73 -11.79 -30.63 -17.50
C ARG A 73 -13.16 -31.20 -17.14
N LEU A 74 -14.09 -30.33 -16.77
CA LEU A 74 -15.46 -30.69 -16.40
C LEU A 74 -16.36 -30.99 -17.60
N LYS A 75 -15.86 -30.78 -18.83
CA LYS A 75 -16.59 -30.98 -20.08
C LYS A 75 -17.92 -30.22 -20.10
N ILE A 76 -17.93 -29.00 -19.57
CA ILE A 76 -19.09 -28.11 -19.64
C ILE A 76 -19.43 -27.91 -21.13
N ARG A 77 -20.70 -28.08 -21.50
CA ARG A 77 -21.19 -27.89 -22.88
C ARG A 77 -22.15 -26.71 -23.04
N SER A 78 -22.63 -26.16 -21.92
CA SER A 78 -23.54 -25.03 -21.91
C SER A 78 -22.74 -23.74 -22.00
N LYS A 79 -22.89 -23.00 -23.10
CA LYS A 79 -22.24 -21.70 -23.29
C LYS A 79 -22.59 -20.70 -22.18
N THR A 80 -23.84 -20.74 -21.70
CA THR A 80 -24.29 -19.89 -20.59
C THR A 80 -23.53 -20.18 -19.30
N ILE A 81 -23.23 -21.45 -19.01
CA ILE A 81 -22.45 -21.82 -17.82
C ILE A 81 -20.99 -21.40 -18.00
N GLU A 82 -20.40 -21.60 -19.18
CA GLU A 82 -19.04 -21.13 -19.47
C GLU A 82 -18.89 -19.62 -19.29
N GLU A 83 -19.82 -18.83 -19.82
CA GLU A 83 -19.83 -17.37 -19.67
C GLU A 83 -20.03 -16.94 -18.22
N SER A 84 -20.91 -17.61 -17.47
CA SER A 84 -21.09 -17.34 -16.03
C SER A 84 -19.78 -17.57 -15.27
N MET A 85 -19.12 -18.72 -15.48
CA MET A 85 -17.86 -19.02 -14.80
C MET A 85 -16.74 -18.02 -15.13
N ARG A 86 -16.67 -17.56 -16.39
CA ARG A 86 -15.70 -16.52 -16.79
C ARG A 86 -16.03 -15.17 -16.17
N ASN A 87 -17.31 -14.82 -16.03
CA ASN A 87 -17.73 -13.60 -15.37
C ASN A 87 -17.42 -13.63 -13.87
N ASP A 88 -17.60 -14.77 -13.21
CA ASP A 88 -17.23 -14.95 -11.81
C ASP A 88 -15.72 -14.79 -11.61
N ALA A 89 -14.90 -15.36 -12.51
CA ALA A 89 -13.45 -15.19 -12.49
C ALA A 89 -13.01 -13.72 -12.65
N ARG A 90 -13.72 -12.94 -13.49
CA ARG A 90 -13.46 -11.49 -13.62
C ARG A 90 -13.81 -10.72 -12.36
N GLN A 91 -14.97 -11.00 -11.76
CA GLN A 91 -15.40 -10.36 -10.51
C GLN A 91 -14.45 -10.67 -9.35
N LEU A 92 -13.92 -11.91 -9.28
CA LEU A 92 -12.89 -12.27 -8.31
C LEU A 92 -11.62 -11.43 -8.48
N ALA A 93 -11.18 -11.19 -9.72
CA ALA A 93 -10.02 -10.35 -10.00
C ALA A 93 -10.21 -8.92 -9.46
N ASP A 94 -11.40 -8.33 -9.60
CA ASP A 94 -11.67 -6.96 -9.15
C ASP A 94 -11.48 -6.77 -7.62
N ARG A 95 -11.59 -7.85 -6.82
CA ARG A 95 -11.25 -7.82 -5.37
C ARG A 95 -9.78 -7.49 -5.13
N TYR A 96 -8.88 -7.94 -6.00
CA TYR A 96 -7.44 -7.67 -5.90
C TYR A 96 -7.09 -6.24 -6.25
N GLN A 97 -7.87 -5.58 -7.12
CA GLN A 97 -7.64 -4.18 -7.45
C GLN A 97 -7.68 -3.31 -6.19
N THR A 98 -8.63 -3.58 -5.30
CA THR A 98 -8.75 -2.88 -4.01
C THR A 98 -7.56 -3.18 -3.11
N ALA A 99 -7.07 -4.42 -3.06
CA ALA A 99 -5.90 -4.80 -2.26
C ALA A 99 -4.61 -4.14 -2.77
N VAL A 100 -4.38 -4.12 -4.08
CA VAL A 100 -3.23 -3.45 -4.72
C VAL A 100 -3.25 -1.95 -4.40
N TYR A 101 -4.39 -1.29 -4.63
CA TYR A 101 -4.52 0.13 -4.29
C TYR A 101 -4.36 0.41 -2.80
N SER A 102 -4.83 -0.50 -1.95
CA SER A 102 -4.74 -0.32 -0.49
C SER A 102 -3.30 -0.43 -0.01
N ILE A 103 -2.53 -1.40 -0.49
CA ILE A 103 -1.11 -1.58 -0.15
C ILE A 103 -0.30 -0.36 -0.61
N ASN A 104 -0.46 0.07 -1.86
CA ASN A 104 0.34 1.15 -2.44
C ASN A 104 0.10 2.50 -1.74
N ASN A 105 -1.09 2.73 -1.20
CA ASN A 105 -1.46 4.01 -0.61
C ASN A 105 -1.43 4.02 0.93
N ALA A 106 -1.19 2.88 1.60
CA ALA A 106 -1.30 2.79 3.06
C ALA A 106 -0.33 3.74 3.78
N PHE A 107 0.92 3.81 3.34
CA PHE A 107 1.91 4.73 3.92
C PHE A 107 1.57 6.20 3.69
N ALA A 108 1.08 6.54 2.48
CA ALA A 108 0.65 7.88 2.15
C ALA A 108 -0.58 8.31 2.97
N ARG A 109 -1.56 7.41 3.18
CA ARG A 109 -2.73 7.64 4.02
C ARG A 109 -2.38 7.80 5.49
N THR A 110 -1.49 6.94 6.00
CA THR A 110 -0.98 7.03 7.37
C THR A 110 -0.24 8.35 7.59
N SER A 111 0.68 8.72 6.69
CA SER A 111 1.39 10.02 6.76
C SER A 111 0.43 11.21 6.65
N GLY A 112 -0.54 11.15 5.73
CA GLY A 112 -1.57 12.20 5.58
C GLY A 112 -2.46 12.35 6.82
N SER A 113 -2.80 11.25 7.48
CA SER A 113 -3.58 11.26 8.72
C SER A 113 -2.78 11.90 9.87
N ILE A 114 -1.48 11.63 9.94
CA ILE A 114 -0.57 12.26 10.92
C ILE A 114 -0.40 13.75 10.60
N ASN A 115 -0.27 14.13 9.33
CA ASN A 115 -0.20 15.54 8.91
C ASN A 115 -1.46 16.31 9.31
N GLN A 116 -2.64 15.71 9.16
CA GLN A 116 -3.90 16.33 9.60
C GLN A 116 -3.95 16.52 11.12
N MET A 117 -3.44 15.55 11.88
CA MET A 117 -3.44 15.57 13.35
C MET A 117 -2.43 16.55 13.94
N THR A 118 -1.25 16.63 13.35
CA THR A 118 -0.13 17.48 13.82
C THR A 118 -0.11 18.84 13.16
N GLY A 119 -0.88 19.04 12.08
CA GLY A 119 -0.86 20.19 11.16
C GLY A 119 0.50 20.50 10.54
N GLN A 120 1.48 19.60 10.69
CA GLN A 120 2.74 19.63 9.96
C GLN A 120 2.63 18.81 8.67
N THR A 121 3.56 19.02 7.75
CA THR A 121 3.66 18.21 6.53
C THR A 121 4.85 17.28 6.63
N TYR A 122 4.57 16.02 6.94
CA TYR A 122 5.50 14.91 6.84
C TYR A 122 5.29 14.19 5.51
N SER A 123 6.37 14.01 4.76
CA SER A 123 6.37 13.10 3.63
C SER A 123 6.46 11.65 4.12
N THR A 124 6.02 10.70 3.29
CA THR A 124 6.18 9.28 3.59
C THR A 124 7.64 8.89 3.86
N GLN A 125 8.57 9.50 3.12
CA GLN A 125 10.01 9.28 3.26
C GLN A 125 10.58 9.83 4.58
N GLN A 126 9.91 10.82 5.18
CA GLN A 126 10.24 11.30 6.52
C GLN A 126 9.68 10.38 7.59
N ALA A 127 8.50 9.80 7.39
CA ALA A 127 7.84 8.97 8.40
C ALA A 127 8.38 7.53 8.48
N PHE A 128 8.70 6.94 7.33
CA PHE A 128 9.08 5.54 7.22
C PHE A 128 10.29 5.36 6.30
N ALA A 129 11.15 4.41 6.64
CA ALA A 129 12.24 3.94 5.78
C ALA A 129 12.14 2.43 5.56
N VAL A 130 12.75 1.95 4.47
CA VAL A 130 12.99 0.53 4.27
C VAL A 130 14.46 0.23 4.51
N GLU A 131 14.75 -0.44 5.62
CA GLU A 131 16.10 -0.87 5.99
C GLU A 131 16.18 -2.39 5.89
N ASN A 132 17.14 -2.89 5.09
CA ASN A 132 17.32 -4.32 4.86
C ASN A 132 16.01 -5.05 4.47
N GLY A 133 15.20 -4.42 3.61
CA GLY A 133 13.92 -4.95 3.15
C GLY A 133 12.75 -4.82 4.12
N LYS A 134 12.93 -4.14 5.26
CA LYS A 134 11.91 -3.96 6.29
C LYS A 134 11.53 -2.49 6.44
N ALA A 135 10.23 -2.20 6.40
CA ALA A 135 9.70 -0.93 6.86
C ALA A 135 10.01 -0.72 8.35
N VAL A 136 10.55 0.45 8.66
CA VAL A 136 10.84 0.95 10.00
C VAL A 136 10.30 2.37 10.14
N ILE A 137 9.88 2.74 11.35
CA ILE A 137 9.53 4.13 11.68
C ILE A 137 10.84 4.87 11.94
N LEU A 138 11.02 6.04 11.34
CA LEU A 138 12.22 6.84 11.56
C LEU A 138 12.17 7.55 12.93
N GLU A 139 13.29 7.49 13.67
CA GLU A 139 13.38 8.08 15.01
C GLU A 139 13.30 9.61 14.97
N ASP A 140 13.87 10.25 13.95
CA ASP A 140 13.75 11.71 13.76
C ASP A 140 12.30 12.14 13.57
N PHE A 141 11.53 11.35 12.81
CA PHE A 141 10.10 11.58 12.65
C PHE A 141 9.33 11.39 13.95
N ARG A 142 9.67 10.33 14.71
CA ARG A 142 9.09 10.12 16.03
C ARG A 142 9.29 11.33 16.92
N GLN A 143 10.52 11.83 17.01
CA GLN A 143 10.85 12.99 17.82
C GLN A 143 10.14 14.26 17.33
N GLN A 144 10.00 14.44 16.02
CA GLN A 144 9.30 15.60 15.46
C GLN A 144 7.79 15.57 15.78
N VAL A 145 7.14 14.42 15.60
CA VAL A 145 5.73 14.22 15.98
C VAL A 145 5.55 14.38 17.50
N GLU A 146 6.48 13.88 18.32
CA GLU A 146 6.45 14.07 19.78
C GLU A 146 6.57 15.54 20.18
N GLN A 147 7.36 16.35 19.46
CA GLN A 147 7.50 17.79 19.70
C GLN A 147 6.25 18.58 19.28
N ASP A 148 5.54 18.12 18.25
CA ASP A 148 4.31 18.77 17.77
C ASP A 148 3.12 18.57 18.72
N PHE A 149 3.14 17.53 19.54
CA PHE A 149 2.18 17.37 20.61
C PHE A 149 2.43 18.43 21.71
N THR A 150 1.68 19.52 21.64
CA THR A 150 1.74 20.62 22.62
C THR A 150 0.99 20.31 23.92
N TYR A 151 0.14 19.28 23.94
CA TYR A 151 -0.45 18.74 25.15
C TYR A 151 0.53 17.74 25.78
N GLU A 152 1.00 18.04 26.99
CA GLU A 152 1.83 17.14 27.81
C GLU A 152 0.97 15.97 28.33
N VAL A 153 0.39 15.19 27.43
CA VAL A 153 -0.27 13.95 27.79
C VAL A 153 0.62 12.84 27.29
N LYS A 154 1.45 12.32 28.20
CA LYS A 154 1.85 10.91 28.21
C LYS A 154 0.60 10.04 28.37
N SER A 155 -0.33 10.16 27.43
CA SER A 155 -1.62 9.48 27.42
C SER A 155 -1.39 8.06 26.94
N LYS A 156 -2.30 7.19 27.35
CA LYS A 156 -2.48 5.90 26.72
C LYS A 156 -2.58 6.03 25.19
N ASN A 157 -3.26 7.04 24.67
CA ASN A 157 -3.48 7.21 23.23
C ASN A 157 -2.20 7.56 22.45
N GLN A 158 -1.25 8.30 23.04
CA GLN A 158 0.06 8.54 22.43
C GLN A 158 0.89 7.24 22.39
N ALA A 159 0.84 6.43 23.45
CA ALA A 159 1.47 5.11 23.46
C ALA A 159 0.81 4.16 22.44
N ASP A 160 -0.53 4.17 22.37
CA ASP A 160 -1.32 3.39 21.40
C ASP A 160 -1.01 3.81 19.95
N LEU A 161 -0.72 5.09 19.70
CA LEU A 161 -0.30 5.58 18.37
C LEU A 161 1.03 4.96 17.95
N TRP A 162 2.03 5.02 18.81
CA TRP A 162 3.33 4.41 18.52
C TRP A 162 3.24 2.88 18.41
N GLU A 163 2.42 2.24 19.24
CA GLU A 163 2.15 0.81 19.11
C GLU A 163 1.49 0.49 17.75
N MET A 164 0.48 1.25 17.34
CA MET A 164 -0.20 1.03 16.06
C MET A 164 0.71 1.30 14.86
N LEU A 165 1.53 2.35 14.89
CA LEU A 165 2.52 2.59 13.83
C LEU A 165 3.54 1.44 13.76
N GLY A 166 3.94 0.89 14.91
CA GLY A 166 4.82 -0.28 14.97
C GLY A 166 4.16 -1.51 14.34
N ARG A 167 2.90 -1.80 14.71
CA ARG A 167 2.11 -2.88 14.11
C ARG A 167 1.90 -2.68 12.60
N PHE A 168 1.74 -1.44 12.16
CA PHE A 168 1.64 -1.11 10.74
C PHE A 168 2.90 -1.49 9.96
N ALA A 169 4.08 -1.08 10.47
CA ALA A 169 5.36 -1.47 9.90
C ALA A 169 5.54 -3.01 9.93
N GLU A 170 5.15 -3.68 11.01
CA GLU A 170 5.19 -5.14 11.11
C GLU A 170 4.29 -5.83 10.09
N SER A 171 3.04 -5.38 9.92
CA SER A 171 2.10 -5.93 8.93
C SER A 171 2.66 -5.79 7.51
N TYR A 172 3.24 -4.64 7.18
CA TYR A 172 3.91 -4.46 5.90
C TYR A 172 5.10 -5.41 5.74
N ASN A 173 5.91 -5.55 6.79
CA ASN A 173 7.03 -6.49 6.81
C ASN A 173 6.60 -7.95 6.70
N GLN A 174 5.42 -8.32 7.18
CA GLN A 174 4.87 -9.66 7.00
C GLN A 174 4.47 -9.94 5.55
N VAL A 175 3.89 -8.94 4.87
CA VAL A 175 3.64 -9.02 3.42
C VAL A 175 4.96 -9.21 2.66
N ASN A 176 5.99 -8.43 3.01
CA ASN A 176 7.33 -8.58 2.43
C ASN A 176 8.00 -9.92 2.75
N LYS A 177 7.93 -10.42 4.00
CA LYS A 177 8.47 -11.74 4.39
C LYS A 177 7.74 -12.88 3.70
N ALA A 178 6.44 -12.76 3.48
CA ALA A 178 5.68 -13.75 2.74
C ALA A 178 6.07 -13.75 1.26
N ALA A 179 6.38 -12.57 0.70
CA ALA A 179 7.06 -12.42 -0.57
C ALA A 179 8.46 -13.09 -0.58
N GLU A 180 9.31 -12.83 0.42
CA GLU A 180 10.64 -13.45 0.54
C GLU A 180 10.59 -14.98 0.65
N ARG A 181 9.67 -15.53 1.46
CA ARG A 181 9.45 -16.98 1.59
C ARG A 181 8.97 -17.60 0.29
N ALA A 182 8.31 -16.83 -0.57
CA ALA A 182 7.93 -17.24 -1.91
C ALA A 182 9.10 -17.11 -2.91
N GLY A 183 10.27 -16.62 -2.48
CA GLY A 183 11.48 -16.49 -3.29
C GLY A 183 11.69 -15.12 -3.95
N ILE A 184 11.01 -14.04 -3.52
CA ILE A 184 11.24 -12.67 -4.02
C ILE A 184 12.33 -11.98 -3.20
N MET A 185 13.10 -11.08 -3.82
CA MET A 185 13.67 -9.96 -3.07
C MET A 185 12.55 -9.06 -2.52
N PRO A 186 12.70 -8.46 -1.33
CA PRO A 186 11.71 -7.54 -0.79
C PRO A 186 11.36 -6.48 -1.84
N VAL A 187 10.09 -6.05 -1.88
CA VAL A 187 9.68 -4.89 -2.68
C VAL A 187 10.44 -3.69 -2.11
N MET A 188 11.60 -3.42 -2.67
CA MET A 188 12.33 -2.18 -2.45
C MET A 188 11.49 -1.12 -3.15
N VAL A 189 10.61 -0.48 -2.39
CA VAL A 189 9.96 0.74 -2.84
C VAL A 189 11.05 1.81 -2.76
N ASP A 190 11.93 1.83 -3.77
CA ASP A 190 13.06 2.75 -3.87
C ASP A 190 12.59 4.22 -3.94
N ASP A 191 11.28 4.45 -4.09
CA ASP A 191 10.73 5.79 -4.04
C ASP A 191 9.34 5.84 -3.41
N PHE A 192 9.30 5.87 -2.07
CA PHE A 192 8.09 6.21 -1.32
C PHE A 192 7.56 7.64 -1.61
N GLY A 193 8.27 8.42 -2.44
CA GLY A 193 7.95 9.81 -2.80
C GLY A 193 7.48 10.00 -4.25
N SER A 194 7.83 9.13 -5.19
CA SER A 194 7.19 9.14 -6.51
C SER A 194 5.93 8.29 -6.42
N GLY A 195 4.80 8.92 -6.12
CA GLY A 195 3.50 8.28 -6.35
C GLY A 195 3.53 7.61 -7.71
N PHE A 196 3.19 6.31 -7.77
CA PHE A 196 3.08 5.55 -9.00
C PHE A 196 2.33 6.41 -10.01
N ARG A 197 3.06 7.04 -10.94
CA ARG A 197 2.46 7.53 -12.16
C ARG A 197 1.98 6.26 -12.83
N LEU A 198 0.66 6.07 -12.87
CA LEU A 198 0.06 5.25 -13.90
C LEU A 198 0.73 5.69 -15.19
N LYS A 199 1.56 4.82 -15.79
CA LYS A 199 1.97 4.97 -17.18
C LYS A 199 0.68 4.83 -17.98
N ASN A 200 -0.06 5.92 -18.10
CA ASN A 200 -0.82 6.16 -19.29
C ASN A 200 0.20 6.59 -20.31
N ASP A 201 0.31 5.80 -21.37
CA ASP A 201 1.02 6.17 -22.59
C ASP A 201 0.55 7.56 -23.05
N SER A 202 1.43 8.53 -22.89
CA SER A 202 1.61 9.60 -23.84
C SER A 202 3.08 9.99 -23.75
N ASP A 203 3.87 9.42 -24.67
CA ASP A 203 5.12 10.01 -25.11
C ASP A 203 4.94 11.50 -25.44
N GLU A 204 6.07 12.23 -25.46
CA GLU A 204 6.30 13.65 -25.78
C GLU A 204 6.64 14.48 -24.53
N ILE A 205 7.83 15.04 -24.31
CA ILE A 205 8.99 15.35 -25.17
C ILE A 205 10.24 15.42 -24.26
N GLU A 206 11.34 14.75 -24.60
CA GLU A 206 12.66 15.11 -24.06
C GLU A 206 13.12 16.43 -24.72
N PRO A 207 13.54 17.46 -23.96
CA PRO A 207 14.09 18.66 -24.58
C PRO A 207 15.49 18.36 -25.14
N ASP A 208 15.63 18.56 -26.46
CA ASP A 208 16.89 18.50 -27.19
C ASP A 208 17.95 19.42 -26.54
N PRO A 209 19.13 18.91 -26.15
CA PRO A 209 20.18 19.70 -25.52
C PRO A 209 20.91 20.69 -26.46
N ARG A 210 20.37 21.03 -27.63
CA ARG A 210 21.00 21.93 -28.62
C ARG A 210 20.33 23.30 -28.82
N VAL A 211 19.66 23.86 -27.82
CA VAL A 211 19.27 25.29 -27.86
C VAL A 211 19.90 26.05 -26.70
N LEU A 212 21.22 26.22 -26.80
CA LEU A 212 21.95 27.36 -26.24
C LEU A 212 21.97 28.44 -27.34
N ASN A 213 21.26 29.55 -27.14
CA ASN A 213 21.75 30.93 -27.35
C ASN A 213 20.66 31.98 -27.66
N LEU A 214 20.76 33.11 -26.93
CA LEU A 214 20.41 34.50 -27.29
C LEU A 214 18.89 34.80 -27.38
N VAL A 215 18.30 35.79 -26.70
CA VAL A 215 18.70 37.05 -26.04
C VAL A 215 17.75 37.27 -24.85
#